data_AF-A0A836I294-F1
#
_entry.id   AF-A0A836I294-F1
#
_cell.length_a   1.000
_cell.length_b   1.000
_cell.length_c   1.000
_cell.angle_alpha   90.00
_cell.angle_beta   90.00
_cell.angle_gamma   90.00
#
_symmetry.space_group_name_H-M   'P 1'
#
loop_
_entity.id
_entity.type
_entity.pdbx_description
1 polymer ?
#
loop_
_entity_poly.entity_id
_entity_poly.type
_entity_poly.pdbx_seq_one_letter_code
_entity_poly.pdbx_strand_id
1 'polypeptide(L)'
;MNILLPLTILVVNWSLDTTDPDVQSRIFLFFALVHIAIVFMAIYLFCSIWRSDDHTLIRVKDPYTDEEGIQRHWEYDLGKLRELIVTKIGLSAALSAFLASRYGIPFPLLLQSLNNPKALYQSELFRVYVGGERAEGELQRPWKEASMVPEWAKLFWSQGEKELSELRGSSGLASHSPNRSRKVSRKQK
;
A
#
# COMPACT_ATOMS: atom_id res chain seq x y z
N MET A 1 -1.00 7.69 -14.26
CA MET A 1 -1.03 8.78 -13.25
C MET A 1 -1.17 10.11 -13.96
N ASN A 2 -2.19 10.90 -13.65
CA ASN A 2 -2.33 12.25 -14.22
C ASN A 2 -1.27 13.16 -13.58
N ILE A 3 -0.27 13.56 -14.37
CA ILE A 3 0.85 14.43 -13.97
C ILE A 3 0.36 15.81 -13.49
N LEU A 4 -0.85 16.19 -13.89
CA LEU A 4 -1.51 17.43 -13.50
C LEU A 4 -1.68 17.55 -11.97
N LEU A 5 -1.96 16.46 -11.27
CA LEU A 5 -2.22 16.50 -9.82
C LEU A 5 -0.97 16.90 -9.00
N PRO A 6 0.19 16.25 -9.14
CA PRO A 6 1.40 16.70 -8.46
C PRO A 6 1.87 18.09 -8.92
N LEU A 7 1.64 18.44 -10.20
CA LEU A 7 1.97 19.78 -10.71
C LEU A 7 1.14 20.88 -10.03
N THR A 8 -0.18 20.67 -9.89
CA THR A 8 -1.06 21.64 -9.21
C THR A 8 -0.65 21.84 -7.76
N ILE A 9 -0.27 20.78 -7.06
CA ILE A 9 0.19 20.85 -5.66
C ILE A 9 1.50 21.62 -5.56
N LEU A 10 2.42 21.41 -6.50
CA LEU A 10 3.70 22.11 -6.52
C LEU A 10 3.52 23.62 -6.72
N VAL A 11 2.63 24.01 -7.65
CA VAL A 11 2.31 25.42 -7.90
C VAL A 11 1.66 26.07 -6.66
N VAL A 12 0.72 25.39 -6.03
CA VAL A 12 0.08 25.88 -4.79
C VAL A 12 1.10 26.01 -3.66
N ASN A 13 2.00 25.04 -3.50
CA ASN A 13 3.03 25.08 -2.47
C ASN A 13 4.03 26.24 -2.68
N TRP A 14 4.42 26.53 -3.92
CA TRP A 14 5.26 27.69 -4.23
C TRP A 14 4.57 29.03 -3.99
N SER A 15 3.23 29.06 -4.08
CA SER A 15 2.45 30.28 -3.85
C SER A 15 2.19 30.57 -2.37
N LEU A 16 2.47 29.64 -1.47
CA LEU A 16 2.19 29.78 -0.05
C LEU A 16 3.49 30.14 0.70
N ASP A 17 3.43 31.19 1.52
CA ASP A 17 4.49 31.45 2.47
C ASP A 17 4.41 30.44 3.61
N THR A 18 5.14 29.35 3.47
CA THR A 18 5.17 28.27 4.46
C THR A 18 5.97 28.62 5.71
N THR A 19 6.63 29.79 5.76
CA THR A 19 7.38 30.25 6.93
C THR A 19 6.46 30.86 7.99
N ASP A 20 5.28 31.35 7.60
CA ASP A 20 4.32 31.94 8.53
C ASP A 20 3.52 30.88 9.32
N PRO A 21 3.47 30.98 10.67
CA PRO A 21 2.75 30.02 11.52
C PRO A 21 1.22 30.07 11.29
N ASP A 22 0.68 31.21 10.88
CA ASP A 22 -0.73 31.37 10.57
C ASP A 22 -1.12 30.59 9.31
N VAL A 23 -0.26 30.58 8.28
CA VAL A 23 -0.49 29.83 7.04
C VAL A 23 -0.45 28.33 7.32
N GLN A 24 0.52 27.87 8.12
CA GLN A 24 0.60 26.46 8.53
C GLN A 24 -0.67 26.01 9.26
N SER A 25 -1.16 26.82 10.22
CA SER A 25 -2.37 26.51 10.97
C SER A 25 -3.61 26.40 10.07
N ARG A 26 -3.74 27.25 9.05
CA ARG A 26 -4.82 27.17 8.06
C ARG A 26 -4.74 25.90 7.21
N ILE A 27 -3.53 25.49 6.80
CA ILE A 27 -3.32 24.24 6.05
C ILE A 27 -3.72 23.03 6.90
N PHE A 28 -3.35 23.02 8.18
CA PHE A 28 -3.78 21.98 9.12
C PHE A 28 -5.30 21.94 9.28
N LEU A 29 -5.96 23.09 9.42
CA LEU A 29 -7.41 23.16 9.51
C LEU A 29 -8.07 22.60 8.25
N PHE A 30 -7.58 22.97 7.06
CA PHE A 30 -8.07 22.44 5.79
C PHE A 30 -7.90 20.92 5.71
N PHE A 31 -6.71 20.41 6.05
CA PHE A 31 -6.44 18.98 6.11
C PHE A 31 -7.40 18.26 7.07
N ALA A 32 -7.63 18.82 8.26
CA ALA A 32 -8.53 18.25 9.25
C ALA A 32 -9.97 18.19 8.73
N LEU A 33 -10.47 19.26 8.10
CA LEU A 33 -11.81 19.29 7.50
C LEU A 33 -11.99 18.21 6.43
N VAL A 34 -10.99 18.04 5.56
CA VAL A 34 -11.02 16.99 4.52
C VAL A 34 -11.06 15.60 5.15
N HIS A 35 -10.25 15.34 6.18
CA HIS A 35 -10.20 14.02 6.82
C HIS A 35 -11.46 13.74 7.66
N ILE A 36 -12.07 14.77 8.26
CA ILE A 36 -13.39 14.65 8.90
C ILE A 36 -14.43 14.20 7.87
N ALA A 37 -14.45 14.81 6.67
CA ALA A 37 -15.36 14.40 5.60
C ALA A 37 -15.11 12.94 5.14
N ILE A 38 -13.85 12.52 5.06
CA ILE A 38 -13.49 11.12 4.77
C ILE A 38 -14.01 10.17 5.85
N VAL A 39 -13.87 10.53 7.14
CA VAL A 39 -14.38 9.72 8.25
C VAL A 39 -15.91 9.59 8.20
N PHE A 40 -16.63 10.68 7.92
CA PHE A 40 -18.08 10.62 7.71
C PHE A 40 -18.46 9.67 6.57
N MET A 41 -17.73 9.73 5.45
CA MET A 41 -17.95 8.83 4.33
C MET A 41 -17.61 7.37 4.68
N ALA A 42 -16.56 7.13 5.47
CA ALA A 42 -16.20 5.80 5.95
C ALA A 42 -17.30 5.21 6.86
N ILE A 43 -17.88 6.01 7.75
CA ILE A 43 -19.01 5.61 8.58
C ILE A 43 -20.23 5.28 7.71
N TYR A 44 -20.51 6.11 6.70
CA TYR A 44 -21.58 5.83 5.74
C TYR A 44 -21.39 4.48 5.03
N LEU A 45 -20.20 4.22 4.50
CA LEU A 45 -19.86 2.94 3.86
C LEU A 45 -20.02 1.78 4.83
N PHE A 46 -19.52 1.91 6.07
CA PHE A 46 -19.68 0.90 7.11
C PHE A 46 -21.16 0.58 7.37
N CYS A 47 -22.00 1.59 7.53
CA CYS A 47 -23.43 1.41 7.72
C CYS A 47 -24.11 0.79 6.48
N SER A 48 -23.66 1.14 5.27
CA SER A 48 -24.21 0.60 4.03
C SER A 48 -23.87 -0.89 3.84
N ILE A 49 -22.63 -1.28 4.14
CA ILE A 49 -22.19 -2.68 4.17
C ILE A 49 -23.02 -3.45 5.20
N TRP A 50 -23.12 -2.93 6.43
CA TRP A 50 -23.86 -3.56 7.52
C TRP A 50 -25.34 -3.77 7.18
N ARG A 51 -25.96 -2.82 6.46
CA ARG A 51 -27.35 -2.92 6.01
C ARG A 51 -27.57 -3.92 4.87
N SER A 52 -26.54 -4.18 4.06
CA SER A 52 -26.66 -5.05 2.89
C SER A 52 -26.67 -6.53 3.24
N ASP A 53 -26.10 -6.92 4.40
CA ASP A 53 -26.12 -8.26 5.00
C ASP A 53 -26.03 -9.42 3.99
N ASP A 54 -25.09 -9.31 3.03
CA ASP A 54 -24.94 -10.27 1.95
C ASP A 54 -24.12 -11.48 2.41
N HIS A 55 -24.80 -12.62 2.60
CA HIS A 55 -24.22 -13.88 3.06
C HIS A 55 -23.68 -14.77 1.94
N THR A 56 -23.61 -14.28 0.69
CA THR A 56 -23.05 -15.06 -0.40
C THR A 56 -21.55 -15.32 -0.16
N LEU A 57 -21.12 -16.55 -0.43
CA LEU A 57 -19.76 -17.01 -0.18
C LEU A 57 -18.87 -16.74 -1.39
N ILE A 58 -17.68 -16.20 -1.14
CA ILE A 58 -16.63 -16.01 -2.15
C ILE A 58 -15.35 -16.71 -1.72
N ARG A 59 -14.60 -17.14 -2.73
CA ARG A 59 -13.23 -17.64 -2.55
C ARG A 59 -12.28 -16.46 -2.71
N VAL A 60 -11.50 -16.20 -1.69
CA VAL A 60 -10.53 -15.11 -1.67
C VAL A 60 -9.17 -15.73 -1.41
N LYS A 61 -8.23 -15.37 -2.27
CA LYS A 61 -6.85 -15.81 -2.14
C LYS A 61 -6.11 -14.83 -1.24
N ASP A 62 -5.50 -15.32 -0.18
CA ASP A 62 -4.70 -14.46 0.71
C ASP A 62 -3.42 -14.02 -0.04
N PRO A 63 -3.15 -12.70 -0.15
CA PRO A 63 -1.99 -12.20 -0.86
C PRO A 63 -0.64 -12.56 -0.22
N TYR A 64 -0.61 -13.02 1.04
CA TYR A 64 0.65 -13.34 1.75
C TYR A 64 0.94 -14.83 1.83
N THR A 65 -0.09 -15.66 2.02
CA THR A 65 0.06 -17.11 2.26
C THR A 65 -0.31 -17.93 1.02
N ASP A 66 -0.86 -17.30 -0.02
CA ASP A 66 -1.35 -17.95 -1.25
C ASP A 66 -2.50 -18.96 -1.00
N GLU A 67 -3.01 -19.02 0.23
CA GLU A 67 -4.10 -19.91 0.66
C GLU A 67 -5.47 -19.37 0.24
N GLU A 68 -6.34 -20.26 -0.22
CA GLU A 68 -7.72 -19.92 -0.57
C GLU A 68 -8.61 -19.99 0.68
N GLY A 69 -9.08 -18.82 1.13
CA GLY A 69 -10.09 -18.69 2.16
C GLY A 69 -11.49 -18.58 1.56
N ILE A 70 -12.49 -19.14 2.25
CA ILE A 70 -13.91 -18.88 1.95
C ILE A 70 -14.37 -17.81 2.94
N GLN A 71 -14.88 -16.69 2.42
CA GLN A 71 -15.44 -15.62 3.24
C GLN A 71 -16.76 -15.12 2.68
N ARG A 72 -17.58 -14.47 3.52
CA ARG A 72 -18.83 -13.84 3.08
C ARG A 72 -18.53 -12.51 2.40
N HIS A 73 -19.44 -12.06 1.53
CA HIS A 73 -19.32 -10.77 0.85
C HIS A 73 -19.18 -9.60 1.82
N TRP A 74 -20.02 -9.54 2.86
CA TRP A 74 -19.96 -8.45 3.84
C TRP A 74 -18.65 -8.44 4.65
N GLU A 75 -18.10 -9.63 4.97
CA GLU A 75 -16.82 -9.77 5.67
C GLU A 75 -15.66 -9.26 4.81
N TYR A 76 -15.72 -9.54 3.51
CA TYR A 76 -14.76 -9.04 2.53
C TYR A 76 -14.80 -7.53 2.40
N ASP A 77 -15.99 -6.97 2.23
CA ASP A 77 -16.16 -5.53 2.06
C ASP A 77 -15.74 -4.77 3.32
N LEU A 78 -16.02 -5.32 4.51
CA LEU A 78 -15.57 -4.75 5.77
C LEU A 78 -14.04 -4.80 5.92
N GLY A 79 -13.42 -5.92 5.52
CA GLY A 79 -11.96 -6.05 5.48
C GLY A 79 -11.31 -5.03 4.55
N LYS A 80 -11.89 -4.84 3.36
CA LYS A 80 -11.43 -3.85 2.38
C LYS A 80 -11.66 -2.42 2.83
N LEU A 81 -12.74 -2.14 3.57
CA LEU A 81 -12.97 -0.83 4.15
C LEU A 81 -11.90 -0.51 5.19
N ARG A 82 -11.57 -1.47 6.08
CA ARG A 82 -10.49 -1.32 7.05
C ARG A 82 -9.16 -1.08 6.35
N GLU A 83 -8.82 -1.86 5.33
CA GLU A 83 -7.58 -1.68 4.56
C GLU A 83 -7.50 -0.28 3.94
N LEU A 84 -8.58 0.19 3.31
CA LEU A 84 -8.63 1.51 2.69
C LEU A 84 -8.47 2.64 3.71
N ILE A 85 -9.24 2.60 4.80
CA ILE A 85 -9.29 3.71 5.76
C ILE A 85 -8.10 3.70 6.69
N VAL A 86 -7.69 2.54 7.22
CA VAL A 86 -6.59 2.45 8.20
C VAL A 86 -5.25 2.41 7.50
N THR A 87 -5.08 1.49 6.54
CA THR A 87 -3.77 1.23 5.93
C THR A 87 -3.43 2.26 4.86
N LYS A 88 -4.36 2.56 3.94
CA LYS A 88 -4.05 3.46 2.80
C LYS A 88 -4.17 4.93 3.18
N ILE A 89 -5.29 5.33 3.77
CA ILE A 89 -5.57 6.74 4.10
C ILE A 89 -5.02 7.11 5.48
N GLY A 90 -5.26 6.28 6.50
CA GLY A 90 -4.94 6.58 7.89
C GLY A 90 -3.44 6.68 8.13
N LEU A 91 -2.67 5.69 7.66
CA LEU A 91 -1.22 5.69 7.80
C LEU A 91 -0.56 6.88 7.07
N SER A 92 -1.00 7.18 5.84
CA SER A 92 -0.47 8.30 5.06
C SER A 92 -0.80 9.66 5.70
N ALA A 93 -2.02 9.81 6.21
CA ALA A 93 -2.49 10.99 6.91
C ALA A 93 -1.73 11.21 8.22
N ALA A 94 -1.57 10.16 9.04
CA ALA A 94 -0.85 10.21 10.31
C ALA A 94 0.62 10.58 10.11
N LEU A 95 1.30 9.97 9.14
CA LEU A 95 2.69 10.28 8.81
C LEU A 95 2.83 11.74 8.33
N SER A 96 1.91 12.21 7.50
CA SER A 96 1.93 13.57 6.97
C SER A 96 1.66 14.62 8.06
N ALA A 97 0.71 14.34 8.96
CA ALA A 97 0.43 15.18 10.12
C ALA A 97 1.62 15.24 11.09
N PHE A 98 2.29 14.11 11.32
CA PHE A 98 3.51 14.04 12.13
C PHE A 98 4.65 14.85 11.50
N LEU A 99 4.88 14.71 10.19
CA LEU A 99 5.92 15.45 9.49
C LEU A 99 5.68 16.96 9.56
N ALA A 100 4.44 17.38 9.36
CA ALA A 100 4.09 18.79 9.42
C ALA A 100 4.21 19.36 10.83
N SER A 101 3.80 18.61 11.87
CA SER A 101 3.87 19.11 13.25
C SER A 101 5.30 19.11 13.80
N ARG A 102 6.12 18.12 13.44
CA ARG A 102 7.49 17.98 13.96
C ARG A 102 8.52 18.78 13.19
N TYR A 103 8.40 18.82 11.86
CA TYR A 103 9.39 19.42 10.96
C TYR A 103 8.88 20.69 10.26
N GLY A 104 7.62 21.09 10.47
CA GLY A 104 7.07 22.29 9.86
C GLY A 104 6.96 22.20 8.33
N ILE A 105 6.84 20.98 7.78
CA ILE A 105 6.73 20.76 6.34
C ILE A 105 5.25 20.56 5.99
N PRO A 106 4.53 21.57 5.45
CA PRO A 106 3.10 21.46 5.15
C PRO A 106 2.80 20.74 3.82
N PHE A 107 3.80 20.55 2.97
CA PHE A 107 3.63 19.92 1.65
C PHE A 107 2.97 18.52 1.71
N PRO A 108 3.40 17.60 2.60
CA PRO A 108 2.70 16.32 2.80
C PRO A 108 1.21 16.47 3.13
N LEU A 109 0.81 17.46 3.95
CA LEU A 109 -0.60 17.68 4.29
C LEU A 109 -1.42 18.06 3.06
N LEU A 110 -0.90 18.97 2.23
CA LEU A 110 -1.57 19.40 1.00
C LEU A 110 -1.72 18.22 0.02
N LEU A 111 -0.68 17.41 -0.12
CA LEU A 111 -0.70 16.23 -0.96
C LEU A 111 -1.76 15.21 -0.50
N GLN A 112 -1.81 14.90 0.80
CA GLN A 112 -2.80 13.96 1.32
C GLN A 112 -4.24 14.53 1.26
N SER A 113 -4.40 15.84 1.41
CA SER A 113 -5.71 16.49 1.32
C SER A 113 -6.36 16.34 -0.06
N LEU A 114 -5.58 16.05 -1.11
CA LEU A 114 -6.12 15.80 -2.46
C LEU A 114 -6.09 14.32 -2.83
N ASN A 115 -5.04 13.60 -2.44
CA ASN A 115 -4.90 12.18 -2.79
C ASN A 115 -5.86 11.29 -2.00
N ASN A 116 -6.10 11.56 -0.71
CA ASN A 116 -6.95 10.70 0.11
C ASN A 116 -8.43 10.74 -0.33
N PRO A 117 -9.04 11.91 -0.60
CA PRO A 117 -10.40 11.95 -1.15
C PRO A 117 -10.49 11.27 -2.52
N LYS A 118 -9.47 11.45 -3.37
CA LYS A 118 -9.42 10.78 -4.67
C LYS A 118 -9.33 9.26 -4.51
N ALA A 119 -8.49 8.76 -3.61
CA ALA A 119 -8.35 7.33 -3.33
C ALA A 119 -9.66 6.73 -2.81
N LEU A 120 -10.41 7.48 -1.99
CA LEU A 120 -11.73 7.07 -1.52
C LEU A 120 -12.74 7.02 -2.68
N TYR A 121 -12.82 8.06 -3.51
CA TYR A 121 -13.75 8.13 -4.64
C TYR A 121 -13.48 7.05 -5.70
N GLN A 122 -12.21 6.74 -5.94
CA GLN A 122 -11.79 5.70 -6.89
C GLN A 122 -11.83 4.29 -6.30
N SER A 123 -12.24 4.12 -5.04
CA SER A 123 -12.34 2.81 -4.42
C SER A 123 -13.56 2.05 -4.94
N GLU A 124 -13.40 0.74 -5.12
CA GLU A 124 -14.51 -0.12 -5.56
C GLU A 124 -15.67 -0.10 -4.55
N LEU A 125 -15.37 0.06 -3.24
CA LEU A 125 -16.37 0.24 -2.19
C LEU A 125 -17.26 1.46 -2.42
N PHE A 126 -16.65 2.59 -2.78
CA PHE A 126 -17.41 3.81 -3.06
C PHE A 126 -18.30 3.62 -4.30
N ARG A 127 -17.78 2.98 -5.35
CA ARG A 127 -18.54 2.71 -6.59
C ARG A 127 -19.74 1.79 -6.36
N VAL A 128 -19.57 0.74 -5.56
CA VAL A 128 -20.66 -0.20 -5.24
C VAL A 128 -21.71 0.45 -4.32
N TYR A 129 -21.29 1.04 -3.19
CA TYR A 129 -22.24 1.45 -2.14
C TYR A 129 -22.75 2.89 -2.27
N VAL A 130 -21.99 3.79 -2.88
CA VAL A 130 -22.39 5.19 -3.11
C VAL A 130 -22.77 5.40 -4.57
N GLY A 131 -21.98 4.85 -5.49
CA GLY A 131 -22.25 4.93 -6.93
C GLY A 131 -23.42 4.08 -7.40
N GLY A 132 -23.81 3.06 -6.63
CA GLY A 132 -24.88 2.12 -7.00
C GLY A 132 -24.55 1.27 -8.22
N GLU A 133 -23.27 1.18 -8.59
CA GLU A 133 -22.83 0.34 -9.70
C GLU A 133 -23.06 -1.13 -9.35
N ARG A 134 -23.62 -1.90 -10.30
CA ARG A 134 -23.82 -3.34 -10.10
C ARG A 134 -22.46 -4.02 -9.98
N ALA A 135 -22.36 -5.00 -9.08
CA ALA A 135 -21.15 -5.79 -8.85
C ALA A 135 -20.92 -6.82 -9.98
N GLU A 136 -20.95 -6.37 -11.23
CA GLU A 136 -20.76 -7.16 -12.44
C GLU A 136 -19.47 -6.72 -13.15
N GLY A 137 -18.74 -7.65 -13.76
CA GLY A 137 -17.48 -7.34 -14.47
C GLY A 137 -16.35 -6.93 -13.53
N GLU A 138 -15.83 -5.70 -13.67
CA GLU A 138 -14.67 -5.22 -12.87
C GLU A 138 -14.97 -5.04 -11.38
N LEU A 139 -16.26 -4.85 -11.03
CA LEU A 139 -16.72 -4.71 -9.65
C LEU A 139 -17.13 -6.04 -9.01
N GLN A 140 -16.96 -7.15 -9.73
CA GLN A 140 -17.21 -8.48 -9.17
C GLN A 140 -16.17 -8.79 -8.10
N ARG A 141 -16.64 -9.19 -6.92
CA ARG A 141 -15.77 -9.62 -5.81
C ARG A 141 -15.21 -11.02 -6.10
N PRO A 142 -13.95 -11.32 -5.73
CA PRO A 142 -12.96 -10.42 -5.13
C PRO A 142 -12.39 -9.41 -6.14
N TRP A 143 -12.23 -8.16 -5.69
CA TRP A 143 -11.65 -7.11 -6.51
C TRP A 143 -10.16 -7.36 -6.77
N LYS A 144 -9.69 -6.99 -7.96
CA LYS A 144 -8.27 -7.05 -8.30
C LYS A 144 -7.51 -6.09 -7.39
N GLU A 145 -6.66 -6.64 -6.53
CA GLU A 145 -5.78 -5.82 -5.72
C GLU A 145 -4.76 -5.12 -6.63
N ALA A 146 -4.78 -3.79 -6.64
CA ALA A 146 -3.65 -3.01 -7.12
C ALA A 146 -2.47 -3.34 -6.21
N SER A 147 -1.57 -4.20 -6.70
CA SER A 147 -0.49 -4.76 -5.89
C SER A 147 0.24 -3.67 -5.12
N MET A 148 0.24 -3.78 -3.79
CA MET A 148 0.85 -2.78 -2.88
C MET A 148 2.36 -2.67 -3.06
N VAL A 149 3.00 -3.67 -3.65
CA VAL A 149 4.41 -3.66 -4.00
C VAL A 149 4.53 -3.25 -5.46
N PRO A 150 5.17 -2.11 -5.77
CA PRO A 150 5.48 -1.73 -7.14
C PRO A 150 6.21 -2.87 -7.85
N GLU A 151 5.94 -3.11 -9.14
CA GLU A 151 6.59 -4.20 -9.89
C GLU A 151 8.13 -4.13 -9.82
N TRP A 152 8.70 -2.92 -9.82
CA TRP A 152 10.15 -2.74 -9.64
C TRP A 152 10.67 -3.23 -8.28
N ALA A 153 9.89 -3.09 -7.22
CA ALA A 153 10.25 -3.54 -5.87
C ALA A 153 10.12 -5.07 -5.77
N LYS A 154 9.12 -5.68 -6.41
CA LYS A 154 9.04 -7.15 -6.53
C LYS A 154 10.23 -7.71 -7.32
N LEU A 155 10.59 -7.07 -8.42
CA LEU A 155 11.76 -7.46 -9.22
C LEU A 155 13.03 -7.38 -8.39
N PHE A 156 13.24 -6.30 -7.65
CA PHE A 156 14.40 -6.12 -6.77
C PHE A 156 14.49 -7.21 -5.70
N TRP A 157 13.38 -7.54 -5.02
CA TRP A 157 13.37 -8.62 -4.01
C TRP A 157 13.58 -9.99 -4.64
N SER A 158 12.95 -10.28 -5.78
CA SER A 158 13.15 -11.55 -6.49
C SER A 158 14.58 -11.73 -7.02
N GLN A 159 15.25 -10.64 -7.38
CA GLN A 159 16.65 -10.63 -7.79
C GLN A 159 17.56 -10.91 -6.59
N GLY A 160 17.30 -10.27 -5.45
CA GLY A 160 18.03 -10.51 -4.21
C GLY A 160 17.91 -11.96 -3.71
N GLU A 161 16.72 -12.56 -3.80
CA GLU A 161 16.52 -13.97 -3.46
C GLU A 161 17.30 -14.92 -4.38
N LYS A 162 17.35 -14.63 -5.69
CA LYS A 162 18.13 -15.42 -6.65
C LYS A 162 19.62 -15.36 -6.36
N GLU A 163 20.18 -14.17 -6.15
CA GLU A 163 21.60 -14.01 -5.81
C GLU A 163 21.96 -14.69 -4.48
N LEU A 164 21.11 -14.60 -3.45
CA LEU A 164 21.28 -15.32 -2.19
C LEU A 164 21.26 -16.84 -2.37
N SER A 165 20.38 -17.36 -3.24
CA SER A 165 20.30 -18.79 -3.54
C SER A 165 21.53 -19.29 -4.30
N GLU A 166 22.07 -18.48 -5.23
CA GLU A 166 23.31 -18.76 -5.95
C GLU A 166 24.54 -18.73 -5.03
N LEU A 167 24.63 -17.75 -4.12
CA LEU A 167 25.68 -17.68 -3.12
C LEU A 167 25.61 -18.84 -2.13
N ARG A 168 24.40 -19.25 -1.70
CA ARG A 168 24.20 -20.41 -0.84
C ARG A 168 24.57 -21.72 -1.55
N GLY A 169 24.23 -21.86 -2.82
CA GLY A 169 24.65 -22.99 -3.66
C GLY A 169 26.16 -23.04 -3.91
N SER A 170 26.80 -21.88 -4.08
CA SER A 170 28.25 -21.76 -4.26
C SER A 170 29.03 -22.04 -2.96
N SER A 171 28.51 -21.60 -1.81
CA SER A 171 29.12 -21.82 -0.50
C SER A 171 29.10 -23.28 -0.02
N GLY A 172 28.25 -24.13 -0.60
CA GLY A 172 28.16 -25.56 -0.30
C GLY A 172 29.29 -26.43 -0.87
N LEU A 173 30.17 -25.89 -1.72
CA LEU A 173 31.30 -26.65 -2.32
C LEU A 173 32.69 -26.32 -1.77
N ALA A 174 32.79 -25.43 -0.77
CA ALA A 174 34.07 -25.01 -0.21
C ALA A 174 34.34 -25.63 1.18
N SER A 175 34.26 -26.96 1.29
CA SER A 175 34.84 -27.67 2.44
C SER A 175 35.62 -28.91 2.01
N HIS A 176 36.80 -28.70 1.42
CA HIS A 176 37.85 -29.71 1.43
C HIS A 176 39.08 -29.17 2.15
N SER A 177 39.23 -29.65 3.39
CA SER A 177 40.40 -29.51 4.27
C SER A 177 41.67 -30.11 3.62
N PRO A 178 42.86 -29.52 3.79
CA PRO A 178 44.10 -30.08 3.28
C PRO A 178 44.70 -31.03 4.31
N ASN A 179 44.81 -32.34 4.01
CA ASN A 179 45.61 -33.25 4.83
C ASN A 179 46.34 -34.34 4.01
N ARG A 180 47.63 -34.06 3.76
CA ARG A 180 48.81 -34.91 4.05
C ARG A 180 48.73 -36.44 3.83
N SER A 181 49.50 -36.95 2.84
CA SER A 181 50.31 -38.20 2.84
C SER A 181 50.78 -38.52 1.41
N ARG A 182 52.04 -38.33 0.99
CA ARG A 182 53.26 -39.16 1.16
C ARG A 182 53.22 -40.56 0.49
N LYS A 183 53.92 -40.71 -0.65
CA LYS A 183 54.66 -41.89 -1.20
C LYS A 183 55.25 -41.48 -2.56
N VAL A 184 56.54 -41.15 -2.73
CA VAL A 184 57.78 -41.96 -2.78
C VAL A 184 57.86 -42.95 -3.96
N SER A 185 58.90 -42.73 -4.80
CA SER A 185 59.58 -43.65 -5.76
C SER A 185 58.83 -43.98 -7.06
N ARG A 186 59.46 -44.16 -8.24
CA ARG A 186 60.86 -44.37 -8.65
C ARG A 186 60.93 -44.33 -10.20
N LYS A 187 62.06 -43.87 -10.77
CA LYS A 187 62.75 -44.28 -12.05
C LYS A 187 61.91 -44.48 -13.33
N GLN A 188 62.27 -43.99 -14.51
CA GLN A 188 63.47 -44.17 -15.36
C GLN A 188 63.18 -43.27 -16.59
N LYS A 189 64.11 -42.63 -17.31
CA LYS A 189 65.39 -43.09 -17.84
C LYS A 189 66.16 -41.86 -18.33
#